data_AF-A0A9D4DZZ4-F1
#
_entry.id   AF-A0A9D4DZZ4-F1
#
_cell.length_a   1.000
_cell.length_b   1.000
_cell.length_c   1.000
_cell.angle_alpha   90.00
_cell.angle_beta   90.00
_cell.angle_gamma   90.00
#
_symmetry.space_group_name_H-M   'P 1'
#
loop_
_entity.id
_entity.type
_entity.pdbx_description
1 polymer ?
#
loop_
_entity_poly.entity_id
_entity_poly.type
_entity_poly.pdbx_seq_one_letter_code
_entity_poly.pdbx_strand_id
1 'polypeptide(L)' 'MSESNQDDSDTDVCCVCNLFTSVEVHNIASVVFVKWVQFDKCEKWVHLMFCTQVRIVRRGDKFLCPHCATEE' A
#
# COMPACT_ATOMS: atom_id res chain seq x y z
N MET A 1 -14.10 -29.28 16.79
CA MET A 1 -12.95 -28.36 16.64
C MET A 1 -13.48 -27.14 15.93
N SER A 2 -13.47 -25.99 16.58
CA SER A 2 -14.04 -24.75 16.04
C SER A 2 -12.95 -24.06 15.24
N GLU A 3 -12.90 -24.29 13.93
CA GLU A 3 -12.04 -23.53 13.02
C GLU A 3 -12.75 -22.21 12.69
N SER A 4 -12.58 -21.25 13.59
CA SER A 4 -12.82 -19.85 13.28
C SER A 4 -11.67 -19.37 12.40
N ASN A 5 -11.78 -19.60 11.08
CA ASN A 5 -10.93 -18.91 10.11
C ASN A 5 -11.34 -17.44 10.09
N GLN A 6 -10.77 -16.66 11.02
CA GLN A 6 -10.73 -15.21 10.88
C GLN A 6 -9.76 -14.92 9.75
N ASP A 7 -10.36 -14.69 8.58
CA ASP A 7 -9.70 -14.27 7.36
C ASP A 7 -9.11 -12.86 7.59
N ASP A 8 -7.81 -12.82 7.83
CA ASP A 8 -6.99 -11.62 8.11
C ASP A 8 -6.69 -10.81 6.82
N SER A 9 -7.67 -10.71 5.91
CA SER A 9 -7.49 -10.19 4.53
C SER A 9 -7.29 -8.68 4.39
N ASP A 10 -7.35 -7.90 5.46
CA ASP A 10 -7.17 -6.44 5.38
C ASP A 10 -5.69 -6.00 5.29
N THR A 11 -4.73 -6.94 5.36
CA THR A 11 -3.29 -6.62 5.37
C THR A 11 -2.64 -6.55 3.98
N ASP A 12 -3.28 -7.07 2.93
CA ASP A 12 -2.64 -7.23 1.61
C ASP A 12 -3.03 -6.14 0.57
N VAL A 13 -3.88 -5.17 0.93
CA VAL A 13 -4.34 -4.13 0.00
C VAL A 13 -3.72 -2.76 0.26
N CYS A 14 -3.56 -1.98 -0.81
CA CYS A 14 -3.09 -0.60 -0.72
C CYS A 14 -4.14 0.28 -0.03
N CYS A 15 -3.76 1.01 1.02
CA CYS A 15 -4.67 1.83 1.82
C CYS A 15 -5.26 3.05 1.10
N VAL A 16 -4.79 3.37 -0.10
CA VAL A 16 -5.28 4.50 -0.91
C VAL A 16 -6.29 4.04 -1.94
N CYS A 17 -5.98 2.98 -2.69
CA CYS A 17 -6.85 2.49 -3.77
C CYS A 17 -7.63 1.23 -3.41
N ASN A 18 -7.38 0.62 -2.25
CA ASN A 18 -7.97 -0.63 -1.76
C ASN A 18 -7.81 -1.80 -2.74
N LEU A 19 -6.69 -1.83 -3.47
CA LEU A 19 -6.34 -2.90 -4.40
C LEU A 19 -4.98 -3.49 -4.06
N PHE A 20 -4.82 -4.79 -4.32
CA PHE A 20 -3.52 -5.46 -4.26
C PHE A 20 -2.58 -4.91 -5.35
N THR A 21 -3.08 -4.69 -6.57
CA THR A 21 -2.29 -4.07 -7.66
C THR A 21 -2.99 -2.80 -8.13
N SER A 22 -2.26 -1.72 -8.40
CA SER A 22 -2.90 -0.48 -8.88
C SER A 22 -3.46 -0.67 -10.30
N VAL A 23 -4.55 0.03 -10.60
CA VAL A 23 -5.24 -0.03 -11.90
C VAL A 23 -4.31 0.41 -13.03
N GLU A 24 -3.39 1.34 -12.77
CA GLU A 24 -2.40 1.76 -13.76
C GLU A 24 -1.54 0.59 -14.24
N VAL A 25 -1.18 -0.35 -13.35
CA VAL A 25 -0.37 -1.54 -13.70
C VAL A 25 -1.12 -2.49 -14.62
N HIS A 26 -2.43 -2.67 -14.41
CA HIS A 26 -3.25 -3.57 -15.22
C HIS A 26 -3.33 -3.15 -16.70
N ASN A 27 -3.05 -1.89 -17.01
CA ASN A 27 -3.15 -1.34 -18.37
C ASN A 27 -1.78 -1.22 -19.07
N ILE A 28 -0.70 -1.72 -18.49
CA ILE A 28 0.65 -1.60 -19.05
C ILE A 28 0.98 -2.83 -19.91
N ALA A 29 1.48 -2.61 -21.12
CA ALA A 29 1.90 -3.67 -22.04
C ALA A 29 3.24 -4.35 -21.67
N SER A 30 3.84 -3.98 -20.52
CA SER A 30 5.15 -4.44 -20.09
C SER A 30 5.14 -4.89 -18.62
N VAL A 31 6.06 -5.76 -18.24
CA VAL A 31 6.26 -6.18 -16.85
C VAL A 31 6.75 -4.99 -16.02
N VAL A 32 5.98 -4.61 -14.99
CA VAL A 32 6.34 -3.55 -14.05
C VAL A 32 6.32 -4.11 -12.64
N PHE A 33 7.40 -3.89 -11.90
CA PHE A 33 7.47 -4.22 -10.48
C PHE A 33 6.84 -3.10 -9.66
N VAL A 34 5.76 -3.42 -8.95
CA VAL A 34 5.10 -2.49 -8.04
C VAL A 34 5.94 -2.37 -6.78
N LYS A 35 6.37 -1.14 -6.45
CA LYS A 35 7.05 -0.86 -5.19
C LYS A 35 6.03 -0.53 -4.11
N TRP A 36 6.20 -1.18 -2.98
CA TRP A 36 5.37 -1.00 -1.79
C TRP A 36 6.17 -0.37 -0.67
N VAL A 37 5.49 0.39 0.18
CA VAL A 37 6.02 0.87 1.44
C VAL A 37 4.96 0.68 2.52
N GLN A 38 5.38 0.20 3.69
CA GLN A 38 4.54 0.12 4.87
C GLN A 38 4.69 1.40 5.68
N PHE A 39 3.60 1.90 6.23
CA PHE A 39 3.61 3.09 7.06
C PHE A 39 3.78 2.76 8.55
N ASP A 40 4.68 3.48 9.22
CA ASP A 40 5.02 3.29 10.63
C ASP A 40 3.87 3.57 11.62
N LYS A 41 2.91 4.50 11.32
CA LYS A 41 1.86 4.83 12.31
C LYS A 41 0.58 4.02 12.16
N CYS A 42 0.13 3.73 10.94
CA CYS A 42 -1.11 2.97 10.72
C CYS A 42 -0.88 1.53 10.26
N GLU A 43 0.38 1.12 10.10
CA GLU A 43 0.81 -0.24 9.72
C GLU A 43 0.28 -0.73 8.37
N LYS A 44 -0.41 0.13 7.60
CA LYS A 44 -0.94 -0.19 6.27
C LYS A 44 0.11 -0.01 5.17
N TRP A 45 -0.09 -0.73 4.08
CA TRP A 45 0.75 -0.70 2.89
C TRP A 45 0.20 0.25 1.81
N VAL A 46 1.08 0.83 0.99
CA VAL A 46 0.70 1.68 -0.14
C VAL A 46 1.57 1.44 -1.38
N HIS A 47 0.97 1.53 -2.57
CA HIS A 47 1.71 1.54 -3.83
C HIS A 47 2.48 2.84 -3.97
N LEU A 48 3.79 2.79 -3.78
CA LEU A 48 4.64 3.98 -3.70
C LEU A 48 4.54 4.84 -4.96
N MET A 49 4.76 4.26 -6.14
CA MET A 49 4.82 5.03 -7.39
C MET A 49 3.45 5.44 -7.95
N PHE A 50 2.39 4.72 -7.60
CA PHE A 50 1.07 4.88 -8.21
C PHE A 50 0.10 5.66 -7.32
N CYS A 51 0.08 5.36 -6.03
CA CYS A 51 -0.85 5.97 -5.08
C CYS A 51 -0.24 7.13 -4.29
N THR A 52 1.02 7.49 -4.56
CA THR A 52 1.71 8.58 -3.87
C THR A 52 2.58 9.36 -4.87
N GLN A 53 2.93 10.60 -4.51
CA GLN A 53 3.91 11.40 -5.26
C GLN A 53 5.36 11.02 -4.91
N VAL A 54 5.56 10.22 -3.85
CA VAL A 54 6.90 9.79 -3.41
C VAL A 54 7.39 8.68 -4.34
N ARG A 55 8.62 8.82 -4.84
CA ARG A 55 9.21 7.87 -5.79
C ARG A 55 10.25 6.94 -5.15
N ILE A 56 10.85 7.39 -4.06
CA ILE A 56 11.91 6.70 -3.34
C ILE A 56 11.69 6.95 -1.84
N VAL A 57 11.71 5.89 -1.06
CA VAL A 57 11.77 5.94 0.41
C VAL A 57 13.06 5.22 0.81
N ARG A 58 13.90 5.86 1.62
CA ARG A 58 15.09 5.22 2.17
C ARG A 58 14.77 4.61 3.52
N ARG A 59 15.59 3.64 3.91
CA ARG A 59 15.47 3.03 5.24
C ARG A 59 15.67 4.12 6.31
N GLY A 60 14.69 4.26 7.19
CA GLY A 60 14.69 5.27 8.26
C GLY A 60 14.01 6.60 7.90
N ASP A 61 13.57 6.78 6.65
CA ASP A 61 12.71 7.91 6.30
C ASP A 61 11.33 7.73 6.93
N LYS A 62 10.78 8.81 7.48
CA LYS A 62 9.38 8.85 7.90
C LYS A 62 8.52 9.12 6.68
N PHE A 63 7.87 8.10 6.15
CA PHE A 63 6.86 8.24 5.11
C PHE A 63 5.48 8.43 5.76
N LEU A 64 4.65 9.34 5.23
CA LEU A 64 3.27 9.53 5.69
C LEU A 64 2.33 9.12 4.55
N CYS A 65 1.40 8.20 4.80
CA CYS A 65 0.40 7.87 3.78
C CYS A 65 -0.62 9.01 3.65
N PRO A 66 -1.18 9.24 2.45
CA PRO A 66 -2.16 10.31 2.23
C PRO A 66 -3.37 10.21 3.16
N HIS A 67 -3.81 8.99 3.48
CA HIS A 67 -4.96 8.74 4.36
C HIS A 67 -4.72 9.24 5.79
N CYS A 68 -3.49 9.17 6.30
CA CYS A 68 -3.14 9.65 7.63
C CYS A 68 -2.69 11.11 7.65
N ALA A 69 -2.33 11.69 6.49
CA ALA A 69 -2.00 13.10 6.37
C ALA A 69 -3.25 14.00 6.42
N THR A 70 -4.44 13.45 6.14
CA THR A 70 -5.73 14.17 6.19
C THR A 70 -6.41 14.19 7.56
N GLU A 71 -5.89 13.46 8.55
CA GLU A 71 -6.45 13.42 9.92
C GLU A 71 -5.74 14.35 10.92
N GLU A 72 -4.97 15.34 10.44
CA GLU A 72 -4.36 16.41 11.26
C GLU A 72 -5.11 17.74 11.17
#